data_AF-A0A354H334-F1
#
_entry.id   AF-A0A354H334-F1
#
_cell.length_a   1.000
_cell.length_b   1.000
_cell.length_c   1.000
_cell.angle_alpha   90.00
_cell.angle_beta   90.00
_cell.angle_gamma   90.00
#
_symmetry.space_group_name_H-M   'P 1'
#
loop_
_entity.id
_entity.type
_entity.pdbx_description
1 polymer ?
#
loop_
_entity_poly.entity_id
_entity_poly.type
_entity_poly.pdbx_seq_one_letter_code
_entity_poly.pdbx_strand_id
1 'polypeptide(L)'
;MAVISLQKCAQYDNKILKEKILAGLRQIDFNPADFKNKRVCLKPNLLVPVNPERAVTTHPELFRAVAQIVHDYTRNIVLIESPNFFPLQSTIKKTGLAEIVNDLEIEVADINITRTLHFPLAHRYKNIDISKQWLMRI
;
A
#
# COMPACT_ATOMS: atom_id res chain seq x y z
N MET A 1 -6.09 -24.32 8.74
CA MET A 1 -5.75 -22.90 8.52
C MET A 1 -4.46 -22.85 7.74
N ALA A 2 -4.42 -22.10 6.63
CA ALA A 2 -3.19 -21.94 5.87
C ALA A 2 -2.42 -20.74 6.43
N VAL A 3 -1.11 -20.90 6.64
CA VAL A 3 -0.22 -19.77 7.00
C VAL A 3 0.05 -18.90 5.76
N ILE A 4 -0.07 -19.48 4.57
CA ILE A 4 0.23 -18.85 3.29
C ILE A 4 -0.87 -19.25 2.30
N SER A 5 -1.38 -18.27 1.54
CA SER A 5 -2.27 -18.51 0.39
C SER A 5 -1.54 -18.14 -0.91
N LEU A 6 -1.57 -19.04 -1.89
CA LEU A 6 -1.09 -18.79 -3.25
C LEU A 6 -2.25 -18.89 -4.24
N GLN A 7 -2.48 -17.84 -5.01
CA GLN A 7 -3.56 -17.76 -5.99
C GLN A 7 -2.97 -17.59 -7.39
N LYS A 8 -3.35 -18.46 -8.33
CA LYS A 8 -3.02 -18.25 -9.75
C LYS A 8 -3.88 -17.11 -10.29
N CYS A 9 -3.25 -16.05 -10.77
CA CYS A 9 -3.90 -14.92 -11.44
C CYS A 9 -3.22 -14.72 -12.80
N ALA A 10 -3.94 -14.96 -13.90
CA ALA A 10 -3.35 -14.94 -15.23
C ALA A 10 -3.28 -13.53 -15.84
N GLN A 11 -4.03 -12.58 -15.30
CA GLN A 11 -4.25 -11.26 -15.90
C GLN A 11 -4.41 -10.19 -14.83
N TYR A 12 -3.95 -8.98 -15.11
CA TYR A 12 -4.22 -7.79 -14.30
C TYR A 12 -5.59 -7.19 -14.63
N ASP A 13 -6.64 -8.01 -14.56
CA ASP A 13 -8.03 -7.55 -14.66
C ASP A 13 -8.57 -7.26 -13.26
N ASN A 14 -9.21 -6.11 -13.08
CA ASN A 14 -9.66 -5.65 -11.77
C ASN A 14 -10.61 -6.65 -11.07
N LYS A 15 -11.57 -7.21 -11.81
CA LYS A 15 -12.56 -8.15 -11.27
C LYS A 15 -11.89 -9.45 -10.83
N ILE A 16 -11.02 -10.00 -11.68
CA ILE A 16 -10.24 -11.21 -11.37
C ILE A 16 -9.33 -10.97 -10.17
N LEU A 17 -8.64 -9.82 -10.11
CA LEU A 17 -7.78 -9.46 -8.98
C LEU A 17 -8.58 -9.39 -7.67
N LYS A 18 -9.71 -8.68 -7.63
CA LYS A 18 -10.55 -8.61 -6.42
C LYS A 18 -10.99 -10.01 -5.97
N GLU A 19 -11.41 -10.88 -6.90
CA GLU A 19 -11.78 -12.27 -6.60
C GLU A 19 -10.62 -13.03 -5.95
N LYS A 20 -9.43 -13.01 -6.57
CA LYS A 20 -8.26 -13.75 -6.10
C LYS A 20 -7.73 -13.22 -4.77
N ILE A 21 -7.70 -11.90 -4.58
CA ILE A 21 -7.31 -11.29 -3.31
C ILE A 21 -8.26 -11.73 -2.19
N LEU A 22 -9.58 -11.57 -2.39
CA LEU A 22 -10.56 -11.96 -1.37
C LEU A 22 -10.54 -13.47 -1.09
N ALA A 23 -10.34 -14.32 -2.11
CA ALA A 23 -10.15 -15.75 -1.91
C ALA A 23 -8.91 -16.05 -1.06
N GLY A 24 -7.80 -15.37 -1.32
CA GLY A 24 -6.56 -15.55 -0.55
C GLY A 24 -6.67 -15.08 0.89
N LEU A 25 -7.30 -13.92 1.13
CA LEU A 25 -7.55 -13.41 2.48
C LEU A 25 -8.42 -14.37 3.30
N ARG A 26 -9.47 -14.95 2.70
CA ARG A 26 -10.29 -15.98 3.36
C ARG A 26 -9.49 -17.23 3.75
N GLN A 27 -8.53 -17.67 2.93
CA GLN A 27 -7.72 -18.86 3.22
C GLN A 27 -6.79 -18.70 4.42
N ILE A 28 -6.38 -17.46 4.71
CA ILE A 28 -5.53 -17.09 5.85
C ILE A 28 -6.32 -16.48 7.02
N ASP A 29 -7.65 -16.58 6.99
CA ASP A 29 -8.56 -16.04 8.01
C ASP A 29 -8.39 -14.52 8.26
N PHE A 30 -8.06 -13.78 7.20
CA PHE A 30 -8.02 -12.32 7.26
C PHE A 30 -9.38 -11.74 6.83
N ASN A 31 -10.01 -10.96 7.70
CA ASN A 31 -11.29 -10.33 7.43
C ASN A 31 -11.13 -8.85 7.05
N PRO A 32 -11.39 -8.46 5.78
CA PRO A 32 -11.35 -7.05 5.36
C PRO A 32 -12.30 -6.13 6.14
N ALA A 33 -13.36 -6.67 6.75
CA ALA A 33 -14.26 -5.87 7.58
C ALA A 33 -13.56 -5.26 8.80
N ASP A 34 -12.41 -5.80 9.21
CA ASP A 34 -11.60 -5.27 10.29
C ASP A 34 -10.98 -3.90 9.96
N PHE A 35 -11.05 -3.43 8.71
CA PHE A 35 -10.67 -2.07 8.33
C PHE A 35 -11.69 -1.00 8.75
N LYS A 36 -12.92 -1.40 9.11
CA LYS A 36 -13.96 -0.46 9.53
C LYS A 36 -13.46 0.41 10.69
N ASN A 37 -13.68 1.72 10.59
CA ASN A 37 -13.24 2.74 11.55
C ASN A 37 -11.72 2.86 11.75
N LYS A 38 -10.90 2.18 10.93
CA LYS A 38 -9.44 2.32 10.97
C LYS A 38 -8.96 3.29 9.91
N ARG A 39 -7.81 3.90 10.19
CA ARG A 39 -6.97 4.51 9.17
C ARG A 39 -6.07 3.46 8.55
N VAL A 40 -6.14 3.30 7.23
CA VAL A 40 -5.42 2.25 6.50
C VAL A 40 -4.36 2.85 5.63
N CYS A 41 -3.12 2.39 5.81
CA CYS A 41 -1.98 2.79 5.00
C CYS A 41 -1.78 1.78 3.86
N LEU A 42 -1.76 2.25 2.61
CA LEU A 42 -1.41 1.45 1.44
C LEU A 42 0.01 1.78 0.99
N LYS A 43 0.87 0.75 0.89
CA LYS A 43 2.28 0.87 0.49
C LYS A 43 2.56 0.14 -0.84
N PRO A 44 2.36 0.78 -1.99
CA PRO A 44 2.43 0.13 -3.31
C PRO A 44 3.85 -0.17 -3.84
N ASN A 45 4.92 -0.02 -3.06
CA ASN A 45 6.27 -0.39 -3.47
C ASN A 45 6.73 0.27 -4.79
N LEU A 46 6.65 1.60 -4.86
CA LEU A 46 6.86 2.35 -6.12
C LEU A 46 8.31 2.58 -6.53
N LEU A 47 9.31 2.17 -5.74
CA LEU A 47 10.75 2.08 -6.01
C LEU A 47 11.39 3.18 -6.91
N VAL A 48 11.03 3.21 -8.20
CA VAL A 48 11.44 4.18 -9.22
C VAL A 48 10.25 4.60 -10.12
N PRO A 49 10.23 5.84 -10.65
CA PRO A 49 9.16 6.34 -11.51
C PRO A 49 9.27 5.76 -12.93
N VAL A 50 8.70 4.58 -13.15
CA VAL A 50 8.69 3.89 -14.45
C VAL A 50 7.29 3.46 -14.83
N ASN A 51 7.03 3.37 -16.14
CA ASN A 51 5.72 2.96 -16.62
C ASN A 51 5.44 1.48 -16.26
N PRO A 52 4.15 1.10 -16.08
CA PRO A 52 3.74 -0.25 -15.70
C PRO A 52 4.24 -1.37 -16.60
N GLU A 53 4.42 -1.12 -17.91
CA GLU A 53 4.83 -2.14 -18.89
C GLU A 53 6.24 -2.67 -18.62
N ARG A 54 7.04 -1.94 -17.83
CA ARG A 54 8.38 -2.40 -17.40
C ARG A 54 8.35 -3.40 -16.25
N ALA A 55 7.21 -3.59 -15.59
CA ALA A 55 7.01 -4.53 -14.48
C ALA A 55 8.05 -4.41 -13.34
N VAL A 56 8.49 -3.19 -13.03
CA VAL A 56 9.47 -2.91 -11.95
C VAL A 56 8.78 -2.63 -10.62
N THR A 57 7.61 -1.99 -10.66
CA THR A 57 6.84 -1.56 -9.48
C THR A 57 5.50 -2.28 -9.46
N THR A 58 4.75 -2.15 -8.36
CA THR A 58 3.39 -2.72 -8.27
C THR A 58 2.52 -2.20 -9.41
N HIS A 59 1.88 -3.14 -10.11
CA HIS A 59 0.98 -2.83 -11.21
C HIS A 59 -0.23 -2.00 -10.74
N PRO A 60 -0.65 -0.95 -11.48
CA PRO A 60 -1.78 -0.09 -11.10
C PRO A 60 -3.05 -0.86 -10.75
N GLU A 61 -3.42 -1.86 -11.56
CA GLU A 61 -4.64 -2.64 -11.33
C GLU A 61 -4.60 -3.47 -10.04
N LEU A 62 -3.42 -3.94 -9.61
CA LEU A 62 -3.29 -4.61 -8.31
C LEU A 62 -3.53 -3.61 -7.17
N PHE A 63 -2.94 -2.41 -7.27
CA PHE A 63 -3.22 -1.34 -6.31
C PHE A 63 -4.69 -0.94 -6.32
N ARG A 64 -5.31 -0.77 -7.50
CA ARG A 64 -6.73 -0.44 -7.67
C ARG A 64 -7.62 -1.46 -6.96
N ALA A 65 -7.40 -2.76 -7.21
CA ALA A 65 -8.19 -3.82 -6.60
C ALA A 65 -8.08 -3.82 -5.07
N VAL A 66 -6.86 -3.69 -4.53
CA VAL A 66 -6.64 -3.61 -3.07
C VAL A 66 -7.29 -2.36 -2.49
N ALA A 67 -7.08 -1.20 -3.11
CA ALA A 67 -7.63 0.07 -2.65
C ALA A 67 -9.16 0.03 -2.62
N GLN A 68 -9.80 -0.51 -3.66
CA GLN A 68 -11.25 -0.68 -3.70
C GLN A 68 -11.76 -1.65 -2.61
N ILE A 69 -11.07 -2.77 -2.37
CA ILE A 69 -11.44 -3.69 -1.28
C ILE A 69 -11.39 -2.98 0.08
N VAL A 70 -10.36 -2.18 0.35
CA VAL A 70 -10.27 -1.42 1.61
C VAL A 70 -11.34 -0.34 1.68
N HIS A 71 -11.57 0.35 0.55
CA HIS A 71 -12.52 1.44 0.41
C HIS A 71 -13.98 1.00 0.59
N ASP A 72 -14.29 -0.28 0.35
CA ASP A 72 -15.58 -0.90 0.69
C ASP A 72 -15.86 -0.88 2.22
N TYR A 73 -14.84 -0.66 3.07
CA TYR A 73 -14.96 -0.66 4.54
C TYR A 73 -14.52 0.64 5.24
N THR A 74 -13.63 1.44 4.64
CA THR A 74 -13.19 2.73 5.18
C THR A 74 -12.76 3.70 4.09
N ARG A 75 -13.10 4.98 4.26
CA ARG A 75 -12.59 6.08 3.41
C ARG A 75 -11.30 6.70 3.94
N ASN A 76 -10.88 6.32 5.15
CA ASN A 76 -9.67 6.85 5.78
C ASN A 76 -8.44 6.07 5.27
N ILE A 77 -8.11 6.25 4.01
CA ILE A 77 -7.02 5.57 3.32
C ILE A 77 -5.91 6.58 3.02
N VAL A 78 -4.67 6.20 3.33
CA VAL A 78 -3.48 6.97 3.00
C VAL A 78 -2.50 6.13 2.19
N LEU A 79 -2.05 6.63 1.04
CA LEU A 79 -0.93 6.07 0.29
C LEU A 79 0.37 6.59 0.93
N ILE A 80 1.18 5.67 1.45
CA ILE A 80 2.50 5.97 2.01
C ILE A 80 3.56 5.23 1.20
N GLU A 81 4.52 5.96 0.65
CA GLU A 81 5.66 5.37 -0.06
C GLU A 81 6.86 6.32 -0.03
N SER A 82 8.07 5.76 -0.02
CA SER A 82 9.33 6.51 -0.02
C SER A 82 10.19 6.08 -1.22
N PRO A 83 9.92 6.61 -2.43
CA PRO A 83 10.62 6.20 -3.65
C PRO A 83 12.01 6.83 -3.74
N ASN A 84 12.92 6.39 -2.85
CA ASN A 84 14.33 6.77 -2.77
C ASN A 84 14.59 8.26 -3.11
N PHE A 85 15.23 8.55 -4.26
CA PHE A 85 15.61 9.89 -4.70
C PHE A 85 14.50 10.66 -5.45
N PHE A 86 13.34 10.04 -5.66
CA PHE A 86 12.27 10.59 -6.50
C PHE A 86 11.15 11.20 -5.66
N PRO A 87 10.55 12.32 -6.09
CA PRO A 87 9.36 12.84 -5.42
C PRO A 87 8.18 11.85 -5.51
N LEU A 88 7.46 11.66 -4.40
CA LEU A 88 6.33 10.73 -4.34
C LEU A 88 5.24 11.07 -5.36
N GLN A 89 4.88 12.35 -5.47
CA GLN A 89 3.84 12.82 -6.39
C GLN A 89 4.16 12.53 -7.86
N SER A 90 5.40 12.76 -8.30
CA SER A 90 5.80 12.44 -9.68
C SER A 90 5.88 10.93 -9.91
N THR A 91 6.28 10.17 -8.88
CA THR A 91 6.33 8.71 -8.92
C THR A 91 4.93 8.14 -9.11
N ILE A 92 3.95 8.53 -8.30
CA ILE A 92 2.54 8.12 -8.41
C ILE A 92 1.99 8.35 -9.83
N LYS A 93 2.28 9.53 -10.41
CA LYS A 93 1.88 9.85 -11.79
C LYS A 93 2.54 8.90 -12.80
N LYS A 94 3.86 8.72 -12.71
CA LYS A 94 4.62 7.94 -13.69
C LYS A 94 4.34 6.44 -13.62
N THR A 95 4.02 5.93 -12.44
CA THR A 95 3.65 4.53 -12.23
C THR A 95 2.17 4.25 -12.49
N GLY A 96 1.36 5.24 -12.87
CA GLY A 96 -0.05 5.06 -13.24
C GLY A 96 -1.04 4.97 -12.07
N LEU A 97 -0.67 5.44 -10.87
CA LEU A 97 -1.55 5.41 -9.70
C LEU A 97 -2.38 6.67 -9.52
N ALA A 98 -2.07 7.77 -10.23
CA ALA A 98 -2.66 9.08 -9.99
C ALA A 98 -4.20 9.10 -10.14
N GLU A 99 -4.73 8.48 -11.18
CA GLU A 99 -6.19 8.40 -11.41
C GLU A 99 -6.89 7.62 -10.28
N ILE A 100 -6.33 6.47 -9.89
CA ILE A 100 -6.87 5.64 -8.80
C ILE A 100 -6.91 6.42 -7.47
N VAL A 101 -5.83 7.15 -7.17
CA VAL A 101 -5.73 7.98 -5.96
C VAL A 101 -6.79 9.08 -5.98
N ASN A 102 -7.03 9.70 -7.13
CA ASN A 102 -8.04 10.74 -7.29
C ASN A 102 -9.47 10.18 -7.17
N ASP A 103 -9.79 9.10 -7.91
CA ASP A 103 -11.14 8.52 -7.96
C ASP A 103 -11.61 7.97 -6.61
N LEU A 104 -10.67 7.47 -5.80
CA LEU A 104 -10.94 6.92 -4.47
C LEU A 104 -10.65 7.91 -3.34
N GLU A 105 -10.35 9.16 -3.67
CA GLU A 105 -10.05 10.24 -2.71
C GLU A 105 -8.98 9.83 -1.67
N ILE A 106 -7.96 9.10 -2.09
CA ILE A 106 -6.91 8.58 -1.21
C ILE A 106 -5.93 9.71 -0.86
N GLU A 107 -5.70 9.92 0.43
CA GLU A 107 -4.68 10.85 0.91
C GLU A 107 -3.29 10.38 0.49
N VAL A 108 -2.42 11.28 0.02
CA VAL A 108 -1.01 10.97 -0.23
C VAL A 108 -0.17 11.54 0.90
N ALA A 109 0.58 10.68 1.57
CA ALA A 109 1.33 11.04 2.76
C ALA A 109 2.51 11.98 2.46
N ASP A 110 2.73 12.96 3.36
CA ASP A 110 3.98 13.71 3.37
C ASP A 110 5.06 12.96 4.16
N ILE A 111 6.00 12.37 3.43
CA ILE A 111 7.08 11.55 3.99
C ILE A 111 8.26 12.37 4.54
N ASN A 112 8.30 13.68 4.31
CA ASN A 112 9.42 14.53 4.74
C ASN A 112 9.40 14.81 6.24
N ILE A 113 8.25 14.61 6.90
CA ILE A 113 8.12 14.78 8.34
C ILE A 113 8.52 13.47 9.03
N THR A 114 9.69 13.44 9.67
CA THR A 114 10.21 12.26 10.36
C THR A 114 10.17 12.38 11.88
N ARG A 115 10.27 11.23 12.54
CA ARG A 115 10.51 11.10 13.99
C ARG A 115 11.56 10.02 14.20
N THR A 116 12.50 10.29 15.08
CA THR A 116 13.45 9.28 15.54
C THR A 116 12.77 8.36 16.55
N LEU A 117 12.76 7.06 16.24
CA LEU A 117 12.45 6.00 17.20
C LEU A 117 13.74 5.58 17.90
N HIS A 118 13.68 5.46 19.23
CA HIS A 118 14.78 5.01 20.05
C HIS A 118 14.51 3.60 20.57
N PHE A 119 15.40 2.66 20.26
CA PHE A 119 15.38 1.29 20.74
C PHE A 119 16.72 0.93 21.39
N PRO A 120 16.92 1.24 22.69
CA PRO A 120 18.22 1.06 23.36
C PRO A 120 18.74 -0.37 23.37
N LEU A 121 17.83 -1.35 23.29
CA LEU A 121 18.12 -2.78 23.26
C LEU A 121 18.57 -3.28 21.86
N ALA A 122 18.55 -2.43 20.83
CA ALA A 122 19.04 -2.82 19.51
C ALA A 122 20.54 -3.15 19.55
N HIS A 123 20.94 -4.21 18.84
CA HIS A 123 22.33 -4.63 18.76
C HIS A 123 23.23 -3.63 18.00
N ARG A 124 22.73 -2.98 16.94
CA ARG A 124 23.53 -2.08 16.07
C ARG A 124 22.92 -0.68 15.92
N TYR A 125 21.71 -0.57 15.38
CA TYR A 125 21.04 0.72 15.12
C TYR A 125 20.00 1.00 16.21
N LYS A 126 20.40 1.77 17.23
CA LYS A 126 19.53 2.14 18.36
C LYS A 126 18.54 3.27 18.02
N ASN A 127 18.78 3.98 16.92
CA ASN A 127 17.98 5.09 16.45
C ASN A 127 17.55 4.80 15.01
N ILE A 128 16.27 4.96 14.72
CA ILE A 128 15.73 4.84 13.35
C ILE A 128 14.85 6.06 13.10
N ASP A 129 15.19 6.84 12.08
CA ASP A 129 14.30 7.89 11.59
C ASP A 129 13.24 7.25 10.70
N ILE A 130 11.98 7.48 11.06
CA ILE A 130 10.83 7.01 10.31
C ILE A 130 9.88 8.17 10.02
N SER A 131 9.26 8.19 8.85
CA SER A 131 8.20 9.17 8.58
C SER A 131 7.10 9.04 9.65
N LYS A 132 6.66 10.18 10.19
CA LYS A 132 5.57 10.22 11.19
C LYS A 132 4.27 9.63 10.66
N GLN A 133 4.12 9.56 9.34
CA GLN A 133 2.98 8.95 8.66
C GLN A 133 2.89 7.44 8.98
N TRP A 134 4.02 6.76 9.20
CA TRP A 134 4.04 5.36 9.65
C TRP A 134 3.67 5.18 11.12
N LEU A 135 3.67 6.26 11.91
CA LEU A 135 3.44 6.24 13.36
C LEU A 135 2.04 6.73 13.75
N MET A 136 1.19 7.00 12.76
CA MET A 136 -0.16 7.47 13.00
C MET A 136 -0.91 6.36 13.74
N ARG A 137 -1.44 6.70 14.92
CA ARG A 137 -2.13 5.75 15.80
C ARG A 137 -3.27 5.07 15.02
N ILE A 138 -3.09 3.77 14.80
CA ILE A 138 -4.09 2.81 14.31
C ILE A 138 -5.06 2.44 15.43
#